data_AF-A0A812I0A7-F1
#
_entry.id   AF-A0A812I0A7-F1
#
_cell.length_a   1.000
_cell.length_b   1.000
_cell.length_c   1.000
_cell.angle_alpha   90.00
_cell.angle_beta   90.00
_cell.angle_gamma   90.00
#
_symmetry.space_group_name_H-M   'P 1'
#
loop_
_entity.id
_entity.type
_entity.pdbx_description
1 polymer ?
#
loop_
_entity_poly.entity_id
_entity_poly.type
_entity_poly.pdbx_seq_one_letter_code
_entity_poly.pdbx_strand_id
1 'polypeptide(L)'
;MGSMDRLSSIVAFADKLHIFSCDSDSFAEAFGGDAEQQKFYECRRWCMALASKRKTHFGESHVRGIVAKNLQALLRNCMSAGSVARDAMYVVMNYACDALPSLQRPIAETVLSRMEALVESDIAANPGQIGDCITSLTMVLRSMNKPQRQKWASLLVKLLMDSHVREDELIWRLNMLWLADDNPRETYAEARQQVRTFANSASEDLQAHLQYLIHSG
;
A
#
# COMPACT_ATOMS: atom_id res chain seq x y z
N MET A 1 -14.84 -0.29 21.92
CA MET A 1 -13.58 0.25 21.37
C MET A 1 -13.81 1.07 20.09
N GLY A 2 -14.55 2.19 20.08
CA GLY A 2 -14.82 2.99 18.85
C GLY A 2 -15.22 2.17 17.60
N SER A 3 -15.38 2.73 16.42
CA SER A 3 -15.28 1.93 15.18
C SER A 3 -14.72 2.78 14.05
N MET A 4 -14.02 2.16 13.11
CA MET A 4 -13.67 2.80 11.83
C MET A 4 -14.78 2.60 10.78
N ASP A 5 -15.99 2.20 11.20
CA ASP A 5 -17.13 2.01 10.30
C ASP A 5 -17.71 3.34 9.78
N ARG A 6 -17.52 4.46 10.49
CA ARG A 6 -18.03 5.77 10.09
C ARG A 6 -16.95 6.56 9.35
N LEU A 7 -17.32 7.18 8.23
CA LEU A 7 -16.42 8.00 7.41
C LEU A 7 -15.78 9.12 8.23
N SER A 8 -16.57 9.83 9.05
CA SER A 8 -16.08 10.90 9.92
C SER A 8 -15.03 10.42 10.93
N SER A 9 -15.12 9.16 11.38
CA SER A 9 -14.12 8.59 12.29
C SER A 9 -12.80 8.28 11.60
N ILE A 10 -12.82 7.96 10.31
CA ILE A 10 -11.61 7.74 9.50
C ILE A 10 -10.92 9.09 9.26
N VAL A 11 -11.67 10.08 8.77
CA VAL A 11 -11.16 11.44 8.48
C VAL A 11 -10.55 12.04 9.74
N ALA A 12 -11.32 12.08 10.83
CA ALA A 12 -10.85 12.65 12.10
C ALA A 12 -9.60 11.94 12.64
N PHE A 13 -9.45 10.64 12.40
CA PHE A 13 -8.24 9.92 12.81
C PHE A 13 -7.06 10.19 11.89
N ALA A 14 -7.27 10.23 10.57
CA ALA A 14 -6.25 10.56 9.58
C ALA A 14 -5.68 11.96 9.83
N ASP A 15 -6.55 12.95 10.08
CA ASP A 15 -6.15 14.32 10.40
C ASP A 15 -5.24 14.37 11.63
N LYS A 16 -5.63 13.69 12.71
CA LYS A 16 -4.80 13.64 13.94
C LYS A 16 -3.50 12.89 13.73
N LEU A 17 -3.50 11.80 12.97
CA LEU A 17 -2.27 11.11 12.59
C LEU A 17 -1.33 12.03 11.82
N HIS A 18 -1.86 12.83 10.89
CA HIS A 18 -1.08 13.78 10.12
C HIS A 18 -0.47 14.87 11.00
N ILE A 19 -1.29 15.51 11.86
CA ILE A 19 -0.83 16.52 12.83
C ILE A 19 0.32 15.97 13.66
N PHE A 20 0.18 14.78 14.26
CA PHE A 20 1.26 14.21 15.08
C PHE A 20 2.45 13.65 14.29
N SER A 21 2.37 13.58 12.96
CA SER A 21 3.48 13.19 12.09
C SER A 21 4.26 14.38 11.53
N CYS A 22 3.61 15.54 11.41
CA CYS A 22 4.15 16.71 10.71
C CYS A 22 4.30 17.96 11.61
N ASP A 23 3.43 18.11 12.61
CA ASP A 23 3.37 19.29 13.47
C ASP A 23 3.78 18.97 14.91
N SER A 24 4.36 19.96 15.59
CA SER A 24 4.79 19.86 17.00
C SER A 24 3.75 20.37 17.99
N ASP A 25 2.46 20.29 17.65
CA ASP A 25 1.39 20.71 18.55
C ASP A 25 1.40 19.82 19.81
N SER A 26 1.16 20.42 20.97
CA SER A 26 1.03 19.62 22.18
C SER A 26 -0.19 18.70 22.07
N PHE A 27 -0.09 17.49 22.63
CA PHE A 27 -1.16 16.50 22.54
C PHE A 27 -2.51 17.04 23.03
N ALA A 28 -2.52 17.86 24.08
CA ALA A 28 -3.74 18.46 24.61
C ALA A 28 -4.34 19.53 23.68
N GLU A 29 -3.51 20.37 23.05
CA GLU A 29 -3.96 21.40 22.11
C GLU A 29 -4.57 20.77 20.86
N ALA A 30 -3.98 19.67 20.37
CA ALA A 30 -4.47 18.96 19.19
C ALA A 30 -5.93 18.48 19.35
N PHE A 31 -6.41 18.19 20.56
CA PHE A 31 -7.80 17.76 20.79
C PHE A 31 -8.72 18.87 21.30
N GLY A 32 -8.21 20.05 21.67
CA GLY A 32 -9.04 21.17 22.14
C GLY A 32 -9.95 20.83 23.33
N GLY A 33 -9.56 19.84 24.15
CA GLY A 33 -10.37 19.34 25.26
C GLY A 33 -11.45 18.30 24.89
N ASP A 34 -11.55 17.86 23.63
CA ASP A 34 -12.44 16.76 23.24
C ASP A 34 -11.92 15.41 23.72
N ALA A 35 -12.34 15.04 24.94
CA ALA A 35 -11.95 13.79 25.58
C ALA A 35 -12.44 12.54 24.83
N GLU A 36 -13.56 12.62 24.09
CA GLU A 36 -14.07 11.49 23.32
C GLU A 36 -13.20 11.23 22.09
N GLN A 37 -12.86 12.29 21.35
CA GLN A 37 -11.97 12.20 20.19
C GLN A 37 -10.56 11.77 20.60
N GLN A 38 -10.04 12.29 21.72
CA GLN A 38 -8.75 11.87 22.26
C GLN A 38 -8.76 10.37 22.60
N LYS A 39 -9.75 9.90 23.36
CA LYS A 39 -9.88 8.48 23.70
C LYS A 39 -10.00 7.60 22.46
N PHE A 40 -10.74 8.06 21.45
CA PHE A 40 -10.85 7.36 20.18
C PHE A 40 -9.49 7.24 19.48
N TYR A 41 -8.76 8.35 19.35
CA TYR A 41 -7.43 8.37 18.74
C TYR A 41 -6.46 7.45 19.49
N GLU A 42 -6.40 7.54 20.82
CA GLU A 42 -5.54 6.69 21.66
C GLU A 42 -5.85 5.20 21.46
N CYS A 43 -7.14 4.83 21.46
CA CYS A 43 -7.56 3.45 21.19
C CYS A 43 -7.07 2.95 19.82
N ARG A 44 -7.15 3.79 18.79
CA ARG A 44 -6.74 3.42 17.41
C ARG A 44 -5.23 3.32 17.27
N ARG A 45 -4.51 4.25 17.88
CA ARG A 45 -3.06 4.22 17.92
C ARG A 45 -2.55 3.02 18.71
N TRP A 46 -3.27 2.61 19.76
CA TRP A 46 -2.99 1.35 20.48
C TRP A 46 -3.24 0.12 19.60
N CYS A 47 -4.33 0.09 18.81
CA CYS A 47 -4.53 -0.99 17.84
C CYS A 47 -3.39 -1.08 16.79
N MET A 48 -2.87 0.06 16.33
CA MET A 48 -1.70 0.09 15.44
C MET A 48 -0.43 -0.44 16.12
N ALA A 49 -0.20 -0.04 17.38
CA ALA A 49 0.92 -0.56 18.16
C ALA A 49 0.79 -2.08 18.39
N LEU A 50 -0.42 -2.57 18.68
CA LEU A 50 -0.69 -4.00 18.83
C LEU A 50 -0.48 -4.79 17.53
N ALA A 51 -0.75 -4.16 16.38
CA ALA A 51 -0.54 -4.75 15.07
C ALA A 51 0.95 -4.81 14.65
N SER A 52 1.82 -4.01 15.26
CA SER A 52 3.24 -3.88 14.91
C SER A 52 4.07 -5.05 15.43
N LYS A 53 4.84 -5.67 14.52
CA LYS A 53 5.76 -6.78 14.78
C LYS A 53 6.77 -6.47 15.88
N ARG A 54 7.24 -5.22 15.96
CA ARG A 54 8.25 -4.81 16.94
C ARG A 54 7.68 -4.44 18.31
N LYS A 55 6.37 -4.18 18.39
CA LYS A 55 5.72 -3.66 19.60
C LYS A 55 4.83 -4.67 20.29
N THR A 56 4.34 -5.68 19.58
CA THR A 56 3.42 -6.67 20.14
C THR A 56 4.15 -7.88 20.70
N HIS A 57 3.70 -8.34 21.87
CA HIS A 57 4.13 -9.60 22.49
C HIS A 57 3.05 -10.68 22.40
N PHE A 58 1.91 -10.37 21.79
CA PHE A 58 0.80 -11.30 21.63
C PHE A 58 0.95 -12.14 20.36
N GLY A 59 0.45 -13.37 20.38
CA GLY A 59 0.38 -14.20 19.19
C GLY A 59 -0.49 -13.59 18.09
N GLU A 60 -0.14 -13.83 16.83
CA GLU A 60 -0.80 -13.20 15.68
C GLU A 60 -2.32 -13.44 15.64
N SER A 61 -2.76 -14.64 16.01
CA SER A 61 -4.19 -15.00 16.05
C SER A 61 -4.97 -14.12 17.02
N HIS A 62 -4.37 -13.81 18.18
CA HIS A 62 -4.96 -12.95 19.20
C HIS A 62 -5.02 -11.49 18.73
N VAL A 63 -3.90 -10.97 18.21
CA VAL A 63 -3.84 -9.62 17.66
C VAL A 63 -4.87 -9.44 16.56
N ARG A 64 -4.98 -10.42 15.64
CA ARG A 64 -5.97 -10.41 14.57
C ARG A 64 -7.39 -10.36 15.12
N GLY A 65 -7.71 -11.12 16.17
CA GLY A 65 -9.04 -11.08 16.80
C GLY A 65 -9.44 -9.68 17.30
N ILE A 66 -8.47 -8.87 17.73
CA ILE A 66 -8.69 -7.51 18.24
C ILE A 66 -8.73 -6.47 17.11
N VAL A 67 -7.79 -6.55 16.17
CA VAL A 67 -7.55 -5.51 15.17
C VAL A 67 -8.39 -5.71 13.89
N ALA A 68 -8.74 -6.96 13.54
CA ALA A 68 -9.30 -7.30 12.23
C ALA A 68 -10.55 -6.50 11.86
N LYS A 69 -11.49 -6.30 12.79
CA LYS A 69 -12.72 -5.56 12.49
C LYS A 69 -12.43 -4.11 12.04
N ASN A 70 -11.50 -3.44 12.72
CA ASN A 70 -11.14 -2.06 12.37
C ASN A 70 -10.35 -2.02 11.07
N LEU A 71 -9.43 -2.96 10.86
CA LEU A 71 -8.70 -3.06 9.61
C LEU A 71 -9.65 -3.33 8.43
N GLN A 72 -10.60 -4.25 8.57
CA GLN A 72 -11.61 -4.53 7.53
C GLN A 72 -12.46 -3.30 7.21
N ALA A 73 -12.88 -2.53 8.22
CA ALA A 73 -13.60 -1.29 8.00
C ALA A 73 -12.75 -0.27 7.20
N LEU A 74 -11.47 -0.11 7.54
CA LEU A 74 -10.54 0.75 6.79
C LEU A 74 -10.34 0.28 5.35
N LEU A 75 -10.10 -1.02 5.15
CA LEU A 75 -9.87 -1.60 3.82
C LEU A 75 -11.08 -1.42 2.91
N ARG A 76 -12.31 -1.57 3.43
CA ARG A 76 -13.52 -1.26 2.65
C ARG A 76 -13.56 0.19 2.19
N ASN A 77 -13.20 1.12 3.06
CA ASN A 77 -13.19 2.55 2.74
C ASN A 77 -12.04 2.94 1.79
N CYS A 78 -10.97 2.14 1.72
CA CYS A 78 -9.94 2.31 0.69
C CYS A 78 -10.48 2.08 -0.73
N MET A 79 -11.64 1.46 -0.90
CA MET A 79 -12.29 1.28 -2.22
C MET A 79 -13.34 2.35 -2.51
N SER A 80 -13.55 3.32 -1.61
CA SER A 80 -14.47 4.43 -1.84
C SER A 80 -13.90 5.47 -2.82
N ALA A 81 -14.74 6.42 -3.22
CA ALA A 81 -14.33 7.56 -4.03
C ALA A 81 -13.90 8.75 -3.15
N GLY A 82 -13.12 9.67 -3.74
CA GLY A 82 -12.79 10.95 -3.14
C GLY A 82 -11.81 10.88 -1.95
N SER A 83 -11.91 11.89 -1.06
CA SER A 83 -10.98 12.08 0.06
C SER A 83 -10.99 10.93 1.06
N VAL A 84 -12.15 10.32 1.33
CA VAL A 84 -12.25 9.23 2.31
C VAL A 84 -11.33 8.06 1.96
N ALA A 85 -11.20 7.72 0.68
CA ALA A 85 -10.30 6.64 0.28
C ALA A 85 -8.84 7.00 0.45
N ARG A 86 -8.48 8.28 0.24
CA ARG A 86 -7.14 8.80 0.54
C ARG A 86 -6.85 8.71 2.04
N ASP A 87 -7.77 9.16 2.88
CA ASP A 87 -7.61 9.13 4.35
C ASP A 87 -7.52 7.68 4.87
N ALA A 88 -8.38 6.80 4.36
CA ALA A 88 -8.32 5.38 4.68
C ALA A 88 -6.98 4.75 4.25
N MET A 89 -6.48 5.08 3.05
CA MET A 89 -5.17 4.62 2.57
C MET A 89 -4.03 5.14 3.45
N TYR A 90 -4.06 6.41 3.85
CA TYR A 90 -3.07 7.00 4.75
C TYR A 90 -3.02 6.25 6.11
N VAL A 91 -4.18 5.90 6.66
CA VAL A 91 -4.28 5.09 7.88
C VAL A 91 -3.78 3.66 7.64
N VAL A 92 -4.10 3.05 6.50
CA VAL A 92 -3.65 1.70 6.14
C VAL A 92 -2.13 1.63 5.98
N MET A 93 -1.48 2.65 5.43
CA MET A 93 -0.01 2.73 5.33
C MET A 93 0.68 2.64 6.69
N ASN A 94 0.08 3.27 7.71
CA ASN A 94 0.58 3.20 9.08
C ASN A 94 0.48 1.78 9.67
N TYR A 95 -0.51 0.99 9.28
CA TYR A 95 -0.51 -0.45 9.56
C TYR A 95 0.57 -1.16 8.73
N ALA A 96 0.62 -0.92 7.42
CA ALA A 96 1.47 -1.64 6.47
C ALA A 96 2.96 -1.63 6.84
N CYS A 97 3.48 -0.50 7.35
CA CYS A 97 4.91 -0.28 7.58
C CYS A 97 5.59 -1.33 8.48
N ASP A 98 4.93 -1.76 9.57
CA ASP A 98 5.51 -2.72 10.53
C ASP A 98 4.50 -3.79 11.00
N ALA A 99 3.34 -3.91 10.36
CA ALA A 99 2.32 -4.87 10.79
C ALA A 99 2.77 -6.35 10.67
N LEU A 100 2.19 -7.20 11.53
CA LEU A 100 2.27 -8.65 11.45
C LEU A 100 1.92 -9.17 10.03
N PRO A 101 2.54 -10.25 9.54
CA PRO A 101 2.30 -10.76 8.18
C PRO A 101 0.83 -11.09 7.91
N SER A 102 0.11 -11.65 8.89
CA SER A 102 -1.33 -11.94 8.77
C SER A 102 -2.21 -10.71 8.57
N LEU A 103 -1.75 -9.52 8.96
CA LEU A 103 -2.43 -8.25 8.75
C LEU A 103 -1.97 -7.55 7.46
N GLN A 104 -0.72 -7.76 7.04
CA GLN A 104 -0.19 -7.19 5.79
C GLN A 104 -0.80 -7.81 4.52
N ARG A 105 -1.17 -9.10 4.54
CA ARG A 105 -1.81 -9.76 3.38
C ARG A 105 -3.14 -9.13 2.92
N PRO A 106 -4.14 -8.91 3.80
CA PRO A 106 -5.38 -8.26 3.38
C PRO A 106 -5.17 -6.80 2.96
N ILE A 107 -4.14 -6.13 3.49
CA ILE A 107 -3.71 -4.81 3.00
C ILE A 107 -3.23 -4.93 1.55
N ALA A 108 -2.31 -5.84 1.26
CA ALA A 108 -1.80 -6.06 -0.10
C ALA A 108 -2.93 -6.32 -1.10
N GLU A 109 -3.85 -7.23 -0.76
CA GLU A 109 -5.02 -7.57 -1.60
C GLU A 109 -5.88 -6.35 -1.95
N THR A 110 -6.18 -5.53 -0.94
CA THR A 110 -7.02 -4.34 -1.09
C THR A 110 -6.30 -3.28 -1.93
N VAL A 111 -5.03 -3.05 -1.66
CA VAL A 111 -4.23 -2.05 -2.38
C VAL A 111 -4.02 -2.47 -3.84
N LEU A 112 -3.83 -3.77 -4.12
CA LEU A 112 -3.76 -4.29 -5.49
C LEU A 112 -5.08 -4.07 -6.23
N SER A 113 -6.20 -4.39 -5.61
CA SER A 113 -7.53 -4.18 -6.21
C SER A 113 -7.80 -2.70 -6.47
N ARG A 114 -7.39 -1.81 -5.56
CA ARG A 114 -7.48 -0.36 -5.76
C ARG A 114 -6.60 0.10 -6.92
N MET A 115 -5.35 -0.34 -6.97
CA MET A 115 -4.40 0.02 -8.01
C MET A 115 -4.91 -0.41 -9.39
N GLU A 116 -5.44 -1.63 -9.50
CA GLU A 116 -6.07 -2.13 -10.72
C GLU A 116 -7.22 -1.22 -11.19
N ALA A 117 -8.16 -0.88 -10.30
CA ALA A 117 -9.26 0.03 -10.65
C ALA A 117 -8.79 1.43 -11.08
N LEU A 118 -7.72 1.96 -10.47
CA LEU A 118 -7.13 3.24 -10.87
C LEU A 118 -6.45 3.16 -12.24
N VAL A 119 -5.73 2.07 -12.50
CA VAL A 119 -5.07 1.80 -13.79
C VAL A 119 -6.07 1.52 -14.91
N GLU A 120 -7.22 0.94 -14.60
CA GLU A 120 -8.30 0.68 -15.56
C GLU A 120 -9.17 1.89 -15.86
N SER A 121 -9.30 2.83 -14.92
CA SER A 121 -10.12 4.03 -15.11
C SER A 121 -9.40 5.09 -15.93
N ASP A 122 -8.29 5.64 -15.41
CA ASP A 122 -7.46 6.63 -16.10
C ASP A 122 -6.14 6.82 -15.33
N ILE A 123 -5.02 6.42 -15.92
CA ILE A 123 -3.68 6.55 -15.31
C ILE A 123 -3.30 8.03 -15.15
N ALA A 124 -3.57 8.85 -16.17
CA ALA A 124 -3.19 10.27 -16.19
C ALA A 124 -3.99 11.11 -15.20
N ALA A 125 -5.24 10.73 -14.90
CA ALA A 125 -6.05 11.39 -13.87
C ALA A 125 -5.68 11.00 -12.43
N ASN A 126 -4.99 9.87 -12.23
CA ASN A 126 -4.76 9.29 -10.90
C ASN A 126 -3.28 9.07 -10.48
N PRO A 127 -2.28 9.85 -10.93
CA PRO A 127 -0.87 9.53 -10.70
C PRO A 127 -0.50 9.48 -9.22
N GLY A 128 -1.02 10.41 -8.40
CA GLY A 128 -0.75 10.43 -6.96
C GLY A 128 -1.29 9.20 -6.23
N GLN A 129 -2.52 8.78 -6.55
CA GLN A 129 -3.15 7.63 -5.91
C GLN A 129 -2.48 6.31 -6.33
N ILE A 130 -2.03 6.23 -7.58
CA ILE A 130 -1.23 5.10 -8.07
C ILE A 130 0.12 5.05 -7.33
N GLY A 131 0.77 6.19 -7.12
CA GLY A 131 1.99 6.31 -6.32
C GLY A 131 1.81 5.83 -4.87
N ASP A 132 0.70 6.20 -4.22
CA ASP A 132 0.36 5.74 -2.87
C ASP A 132 0.19 4.22 -2.81
N CYS A 133 -0.45 3.63 -3.84
CA CYS A 133 -0.57 2.18 -3.99
C CYS A 133 0.80 1.51 -4.14
N ILE A 134 1.67 2.00 -5.03
CA ILE A 134 3.02 1.47 -5.25
C ILE A 134 3.85 1.49 -3.95
N THR A 135 3.79 2.61 -3.23
CA THR A 135 4.50 2.79 -1.96
C THR A 135 4.00 1.79 -0.92
N SER A 136 2.68 1.66 -0.78
CA SER A 136 2.05 0.72 0.16
C SER A 136 2.39 -0.73 -0.15
N LEU A 137 2.35 -1.14 -1.43
CA LEU A 137 2.67 -2.51 -1.86
C LEU A 137 4.14 -2.86 -1.61
N THR A 138 5.04 -1.89 -1.74
CA THR A 138 6.45 -2.08 -1.39
C THR A 138 6.62 -2.43 0.09
N MET A 139 5.90 -1.74 0.98
CA MET A 139 6.00 -1.99 2.44
C MET A 139 5.56 -3.41 2.82
N VAL A 140 4.62 -3.99 2.06
CA VAL A 140 4.07 -5.32 2.33
C VAL A 140 4.62 -6.43 1.42
N LEU A 141 5.60 -6.12 0.55
CA LEU A 141 6.12 -7.04 -0.46
C LEU A 141 6.48 -8.41 0.09
N ARG A 142 7.18 -8.47 1.23
CA ARG A 142 7.62 -9.72 1.87
C ARG A 142 6.47 -10.59 2.39
N SER A 143 5.29 -10.02 2.58
CA SER A 143 4.11 -10.73 3.08
C SER A 143 3.16 -11.18 1.97
N MET A 144 3.38 -10.69 0.74
CA MET A 144 2.57 -11.06 -0.41
C MET A 144 2.80 -12.50 -0.82
N ASN A 145 1.73 -13.19 -1.22
CA ASN A 145 1.83 -14.50 -1.84
C ASN A 145 2.17 -14.38 -3.34
N LYS A 146 2.45 -15.53 -3.98
CA LYS A 146 2.82 -15.58 -5.41
C LYS A 146 1.77 -14.88 -6.31
N PRO A 147 0.46 -15.17 -6.22
CA PRO A 147 -0.56 -14.46 -7.01
C PRO A 147 -0.54 -12.94 -6.83
N GLN A 148 -0.39 -12.44 -5.60
CA GLN A 148 -0.34 -11.00 -5.32
C GLN A 148 0.89 -10.34 -5.95
N ARG A 149 2.06 -10.99 -5.86
CA ARG A 149 3.28 -10.50 -6.51
C ARG A 149 3.16 -10.48 -8.03
N GLN A 150 2.56 -11.52 -8.62
CA GLN A 150 2.30 -11.59 -10.06
C GLN A 150 1.36 -10.47 -10.52
N LYS A 151 0.24 -10.26 -9.80
CA LYS A 151 -0.68 -9.16 -10.09
C LYS A 151 0.02 -7.80 -10.00
N TRP A 152 0.86 -7.59 -8.98
CA TRP A 152 1.62 -6.35 -8.88
C TRP A 152 2.58 -6.15 -10.05
N ALA A 153 3.32 -7.19 -10.44
CA ALA A 153 4.22 -7.15 -11.60
C ALA A 153 3.45 -6.76 -12.87
N SER A 154 2.31 -7.39 -13.14
CA SER A 154 1.48 -7.06 -14.31
C SER A 154 0.98 -5.60 -14.29
N LEU A 155 0.57 -5.09 -13.13
CA LEU A 155 0.15 -3.68 -12.98
C LEU A 155 1.32 -2.70 -13.21
N LEU A 156 2.51 -3.00 -12.70
CA LEU A 156 3.71 -2.19 -12.93
C LEU A 156 4.13 -2.18 -14.40
N VAL A 157 4.03 -3.33 -15.09
CA VAL A 157 4.30 -3.40 -16.53
C VAL A 157 3.27 -2.60 -17.33
N LYS A 158 1.99 -2.69 -16.97
CA LYS A 158 0.94 -1.88 -17.62
C LYS A 158 1.19 -0.37 -17.46
N LEU A 159 1.63 0.06 -16.27
CA LEU A 159 2.02 1.46 -16.04
C LEU A 159 3.27 1.87 -16.82
N LEU A 160 4.25 0.98 -16.94
CA LEU A 160 5.48 1.23 -17.68
C LEU A 160 5.21 1.48 -19.18
N MET A 161 4.14 0.89 -19.71
CA MET A 161 3.71 1.09 -21.10
C MET A 161 2.91 2.39 -21.30
N ASP A 162 2.61 3.14 -20.23
CA ASP A 162 1.90 4.42 -20.30
C ASP A 162 2.89 5.60 -20.36
N SER A 163 2.70 6.49 -21.33
CA SER A 163 3.61 7.63 -21.59
C SER A 163 3.64 8.70 -20.49
N HIS A 164 2.72 8.68 -19.53
CA HIS A 164 2.61 9.71 -18.48
C HIS A 164 3.32 9.33 -17.19
N VAL A 165 3.92 8.12 -17.12
CA VAL A 165 4.51 7.60 -15.89
C VAL A 165 6.04 7.62 -15.96
N ARG A 166 6.68 7.92 -14.82
CA ARG A 166 8.15 7.91 -14.69
C ARG A 166 8.67 6.47 -14.66
N GLU A 167 9.43 6.10 -15.68
CA GLU A 167 9.88 4.73 -15.94
C GLU A 167 10.87 4.21 -14.88
N ASP A 168 11.81 5.04 -14.44
CA ASP A 168 12.88 4.64 -13.50
C ASP A 168 12.35 4.02 -12.20
N GLU A 169 11.32 4.64 -11.61
CA GLU A 169 10.74 4.13 -10.37
C GLU A 169 10.07 2.78 -10.61
N LEU A 170 9.33 2.61 -11.70
CA LEU A 170 8.65 1.36 -12.02
C LEU A 170 9.66 0.24 -12.27
N ILE A 171 10.74 0.53 -13.00
CA ILE A 171 11.84 -0.41 -13.26
C ILE A 171 12.49 -0.84 -11.94
N TRP A 172 12.73 0.10 -11.02
CA TRP A 172 13.26 -0.22 -9.70
C TRP A 172 12.29 -1.13 -8.90
N ARG A 173 10.98 -0.86 -8.92
CA ARG A 173 9.97 -1.70 -8.24
C ARG A 173 9.88 -3.10 -8.84
N LEU A 174 9.97 -3.23 -10.17
CA LEU A 174 10.03 -4.53 -10.84
C LEU A 174 11.28 -5.31 -10.43
N ASN A 175 12.45 -4.66 -10.35
CA ASN A 175 13.67 -5.29 -9.86
C ASN A 175 13.51 -5.82 -8.41
N MET A 176 12.87 -5.04 -7.54
CA MET A 176 12.59 -5.47 -6.17
C MET A 176 11.71 -6.72 -6.11
N LEU A 177 10.73 -6.87 -7.01
CA LEU A 177 9.90 -8.07 -7.12
C LEU A 177 10.71 -9.31 -7.54
N TRP A 178 11.65 -9.14 -8.45
CA TRP A 178 12.55 -10.21 -8.90
C TRP A 178 13.45 -10.69 -7.77
N LEU A 179 14.04 -9.74 -7.01
CA LEU A 179 14.91 -10.06 -5.88
C LEU A 179 14.17 -10.70 -4.70
N ALA A 180 12.85 -10.49 -4.59
CA ALA A 180 12.04 -11.02 -3.49
C ALA A 180 11.47 -12.42 -3.75
N ASP A 181 11.61 -12.98 -4.96
CA ASP A 181 11.09 -14.31 -5.34
C ASP A 181 12.24 -15.30 -5.51
N ASP A 182 12.06 -16.55 -5.05
CA ASP A 182 13.09 -17.59 -5.17
C ASP A 182 13.22 -18.12 -6.61
N ASN A 183 12.17 -17.99 -7.43
CA ASN A 183 12.16 -18.41 -8.83
C ASN A 183 11.47 -17.34 -9.71
N PRO A 184 12.09 -16.16 -9.85
CA PRO A 184 11.46 -15.02 -10.53
C PRO A 184 11.23 -15.27 -12.02
N ARG A 185 12.07 -16.10 -12.67
CA ARG A 185 11.93 -16.46 -14.10
C ARG A 185 10.60 -17.14 -14.39
N GLU A 186 10.19 -18.07 -13.54
CA GLU A 186 8.94 -18.79 -13.69
C GLU A 186 7.77 -17.94 -13.17
N THR A 187 7.93 -17.33 -12.00
CA THR A 187 6.87 -16.55 -11.36
C THR A 187 6.40 -15.38 -12.23
N TYR A 188 7.32 -14.67 -12.89
CA TYR A 188 7.01 -13.46 -13.66
C TYR A 188 7.15 -13.64 -15.18
N ALA A 189 7.03 -14.87 -15.69
CA ALA A 189 7.25 -15.19 -17.10
C ALA A 189 6.41 -14.31 -18.06
N GLU A 190 5.15 -14.06 -17.72
CA GLU A 190 4.24 -13.22 -18.51
C GLU A 190 4.66 -11.75 -18.49
N ALA A 191 4.86 -11.17 -17.29
CA ALA A 191 5.30 -9.78 -17.14
C ALA A 191 6.64 -9.55 -17.86
N ARG A 192 7.57 -10.51 -17.77
CA ARG A 192 8.85 -10.49 -18.50
C ARG A 192 8.65 -10.49 -20.01
N GLN A 193 7.72 -11.30 -20.52
CA GLN A 193 7.42 -11.34 -21.95
C GLN A 193 6.80 -10.02 -22.45
N GLN A 194 5.92 -9.40 -21.65
CA GLN A 194 5.34 -8.10 -21.97
C GLN A 194 6.42 -7.00 -21.99
N VAL A 195 7.33 -6.97 -21.01
CA VAL A 195 8.47 -6.04 -21.00
C VAL A 195 9.37 -6.23 -22.21
N ARG A 196 9.64 -7.47 -22.64
CA ARG A 196 10.40 -7.75 -23.88
C ARG A 196 9.74 -7.15 -25.10
N THR A 197 8.43 -7.33 -25.24
CA THR A 197 7.68 -6.77 -26.37
C THR A 197 7.76 -5.24 -26.38
N PHE A 198 7.58 -4.62 -25.20
CA PHE A 198 7.67 -3.16 -25.05
C PHE A 198 9.08 -2.62 -25.36
N ALA A 199 10.13 -3.30 -24.90
CA ALA A 199 11.52 -2.91 -25.11
C ALA A 199 11.92 -2.84 -26.60
N ASN A 200 11.23 -3.58 -27.48
CA ASN A 200 11.48 -3.52 -28.93
C ASN A 200 10.98 -2.21 -29.57
N SER A 201 10.08 -1.50 -28.92
CA SER A 201 9.52 -0.21 -29.37
C SER A 201 9.98 0.97 -28.50
N ALA A 202 10.81 0.72 -27.48
CA ALA A 202 11.33 1.73 -26.57
C ALA A 202 12.51 2.51 -27.18
N SER A 203 12.84 3.66 -26.57
CA SER A 203 14.11 4.36 -26.86
C SER A 203 15.32 3.52 -26.47
N GLU A 204 16.49 3.77 -27.05
CA GLU A 204 17.72 3.02 -26.76
C GLU A 204 18.10 3.07 -25.26
N ASP A 205 17.95 4.23 -24.63
CA ASP A 205 18.23 4.42 -23.20
C ASP A 205 17.29 3.61 -22.30
N LEU A 206 16.00 3.58 -22.62
CA LEU A 206 15.02 2.78 -21.89
C LEU A 206 15.24 1.29 -22.15
N GLN A 207 15.55 0.92 -23.39
CA GLN A 207 15.83 -0.46 -23.78
C GLN A 207 16.99 -1.04 -22.95
N ALA A 208 18.06 -0.27 -22.72
CA ALA A 208 19.18 -0.69 -21.88
C ALA A 208 18.74 -1.02 -20.43
N HIS A 209 17.89 -0.18 -19.83
CA HIS A 209 17.36 -0.43 -18.49
C HIS A 209 16.42 -1.66 -18.43
N LEU A 210 15.59 -1.85 -19.45
CA LEU A 210 14.68 -2.99 -19.53
C LEU A 210 15.43 -4.30 -19.80
N GLN A 211 16.55 -4.27 -20.53
CA GLN A 211 17.38 -5.45 -20.74
C GLN A 211 17.91 -6.02 -19.43
N TYR A 212 18.21 -5.19 -18.43
CA TYR A 212 18.57 -5.69 -17.10
C TYR A 212 17.42 -6.51 -16.50
N LEU A 213 16.19 -6.02 -16.48
CA LEU A 213 15.02 -6.77 -15.98
C LEU A 213 14.79 -8.09 -16.75
N ILE A 214 15.06 -8.07 -18.07
CA ILE A 214 14.88 -9.23 -18.93
C ILE A 214 15.93 -10.30 -18.67
N HIS A 215 17.16 -9.95 -18.28
CA HIS A 215 18.27 -10.90 -18.15
C HIS A 215 18.69 -11.19 -16.69
N SER A 216 18.32 -10.35 -15.72
CA SER A 216 18.74 -10.40 -14.31
C SER A 216 17.86 -11.26 -13.41
N GLY A 217 17.37 -12.39 -13.90
CA GLY A 217 16.72 -13.44 -13.08
C GLY A 217 17.26 -14.79 -13.47
#